data_AF-A0A951UK33-F1
#
_entry.id   AF-A0A951UK33-F1
#
_cell.length_a   1.000
_cell.length_b   1.000
_cell.length_c   1.000
_cell.angle_alpha   90.00
_cell.angle_beta   90.00
_cell.angle_gamma   90.00
#
_symmetry.space_group_name_H-M   'P 1'
#
loop_
_entity.id
_entity.type
_entity.pdbx_description
1 polymer ?
#
loop_
_entity_poly.entity_id
_entity_poly.type
_entity_poly.pdbx_seq_one_letter_code
_entity_poly.pdbx_strand_id
1 'polypeptide(L)'
;APELAELAHQAVSRYDLVFLCDIDIPYDNTWDRSGETNRIVFQKQIKSDLIVRKIPFFILSGDLNTRINFVKKILKRYQKYHNLLDLFF
;
A
#
# COMPACT_ATOMS: atom_id res chain seq x y z
N ALA A 1 -1.98 3.20 22.50
CA ALA A 1 -0.88 3.75 23.32
C ALA A 1 -0.12 4.78 22.47
N PRO A 2 0.22 5.95 23.02
CA PRO A 2 0.88 7.04 22.28
C PRO A 2 2.22 6.61 21.65
N GLU A 3 3.01 5.80 22.33
CA GLU A 3 4.31 5.29 21.86
C GLU A 3 4.22 4.50 20.54
N LEU A 4 3.20 3.65 20.38
CA LEU A 4 3.01 2.87 19.15
C LEU A 4 2.70 3.77 17.95
N ALA A 5 1.95 4.86 18.18
CA ALA A 5 1.62 5.81 17.13
C ALA A 5 2.85 6.61 16.67
N GLU A 6 3.74 6.95 17.59
CA GLU A 6 5.03 7.60 17.29
C GLU A 6 5.95 6.68 16.49
N LEU A 7 6.11 5.42 16.91
CA LEU A 7 6.90 4.43 16.18
C LEU A 7 6.36 4.21 14.76
N ALA A 8 5.03 4.17 14.59
CA ALA A 8 4.40 4.08 13.29
C ALA A 8 4.66 5.34 12.43
N HIS A 9 4.69 6.53 13.03
CA HIS A 9 5.00 7.76 12.32
C HIS A 9 6.46 7.80 11.85
N GLN A 10 7.41 7.41 12.72
CA GLN A 10 8.83 7.29 12.37
C GLN A 10 9.07 6.24 11.29
N ALA A 11 8.21 5.23 11.19
CA ALA A 11 8.34 4.20 10.18
C ALA A 11 8.20 4.73 8.75
N VAL A 12 7.42 5.79 8.55
CA VAL A 12 7.07 6.33 7.24
C VAL A 12 8.31 6.79 6.48
N SER A 13 9.24 7.48 7.14
CA SER A 13 10.45 8.03 6.50
C SER A 13 11.45 6.96 6.05
N ARG A 14 11.21 5.68 6.37
CA ARG A 14 12.08 4.57 5.96
C ARG A 14 11.78 4.07 4.55
N TYR A 15 10.66 4.47 3.96
CA TYR A 15 10.21 3.97 2.66
C TYR A 15 9.94 5.13 1.71
N ASP A 16 10.56 5.08 0.53
CA ASP A 16 10.34 6.08 -0.52
C ASP A 16 9.08 5.77 -1.36
N LEU A 17 8.71 4.50 -1.46
CA LEU A 17 7.60 4.00 -2.28
C LEU A 17 6.69 3.09 -1.46
N VAL A 18 5.38 3.31 -1.58
CA VAL A 18 4.35 2.47 -0.95
C VAL A 18 3.40 1.93 -2.01
N PHE A 19 3.21 0.61 -2.02
CA PHE A 19 2.26 -0.08 -2.89
C PHE A 19 1.19 -0.76 -2.04
N LEU A 20 -0.07 -0.49 -2.35
CA LEU A 20 -1.23 -1.06 -1.67
C LEU A 20 -1.96 -2.00 -2.62
N CYS A 21 -1.92 -3.30 -2.35
CA CYS A 21 -2.75 -4.27 -3.07
C CYS A 21 -4.23 -4.03 -2.79
N ASP A 22 -5.06 -4.10 -3.83
CA ASP A 22 -6.49 -3.94 -3.67
C ASP A 22 -7.19 -5.22 -3.17
N ILE A 23 -8.52 -5.13 -3.00
CA ILE A 23 -9.34 -6.23 -2.48
C ILE A 23 -9.60 -7.36 -3.48
N ASP A 24 -9.03 -7.27 -4.68
CA ASP A 24 -9.27 -8.19 -5.79
C ASP A 24 -8.35 -9.42 -5.79
N ILE A 25 -7.38 -9.51 -4.86
CA ILE A 25 -6.63 -10.75 -4.60
C ILE A 25 -7.57 -11.76 -3.92
N PRO A 26 -7.76 -12.99 -4.44
CA PRO A 26 -8.57 -13.99 -3.75
C PRO A 26 -7.99 -14.30 -2.36
N TYR A 27 -8.85 -14.40 -1.34
CA TYR A 27 -8.48 -14.93 -0.04
C TYR A 27 -8.94 -16.39 0.01
N ASP A 28 -8.02 -17.30 0.27
CA ASP A 28 -8.41 -18.67 0.60
C ASP A 28 -9.19 -18.65 1.93
N ASN A 29 -10.39 -19.24 1.92
CA ASN A 29 -11.18 -19.44 3.13
C ASN A 29 -10.58 -20.58 3.95
N THR A 30 -9.50 -20.27 4.66
CA THR A 30 -8.87 -21.16 5.61
C THR A 30 -9.32 -20.81 7.03
N TRP A 31 -9.39 -21.81 7.91
CA TRP A 31 -9.88 -21.65 9.29
C TRP A 31 -9.05 -20.66 10.13
N ASP A 32 -7.81 -20.37 9.72
CA ASP A 32 -6.88 -19.43 10.33
C ASP A 32 -6.97 -18.00 9.75
N ARG A 33 -7.79 -17.78 8.71
CA ARG A 33 -7.98 -16.47 8.08
C ARG A 33 -9.34 -15.89 8.44
N SER A 34 -9.31 -14.74 9.09
CA SER A 34 -10.51 -13.98 9.46
C SER A 34 -11.28 -13.58 8.20
N GLY A 35 -12.53 -14.02 8.07
CA GLY A 35 -13.31 -14.01 6.82
C GLY A 35 -13.44 -12.67 6.07
N GLU A 36 -13.94 -12.78 4.84
CA GLU A 36 -13.95 -11.73 3.79
C GLU A 36 -14.54 -10.37 4.20
N THR A 37 -15.57 -10.34 5.06
CA THR A 37 -16.18 -9.09 5.57
C THR A 37 -15.18 -8.20 6.29
N ASN A 38 -14.21 -8.77 7.01
CA ASN A 38 -13.20 -8.00 7.73
C ASN A 38 -12.23 -7.31 6.76
N ARG A 39 -11.97 -7.90 5.60
CA ARG A 39 -11.00 -7.39 4.64
C ARG A 39 -11.42 -6.05 4.03
N ILE A 40 -12.69 -5.90 3.65
CA ILE A 40 -13.18 -4.63 3.07
C ILE A 40 -13.05 -3.51 4.11
N VAL A 41 -13.38 -3.79 5.37
CA VAL A 41 -13.27 -2.83 6.46
C VAL A 41 -11.81 -2.47 6.71
N PHE A 42 -10.92 -3.45 6.84
CA PHE A 42 -9.49 -3.23 7.02
C PHE A 42 -8.88 -2.45 5.85
N GLN A 43 -9.26 -2.77 4.61
CA GLN A 43 -8.77 -2.05 3.45
C GLN A 43 -9.15 -0.57 3.49
N LYS A 44 -10.42 -0.26 3.87
CA LYS A 44 -10.86 1.13 4.02
C LYS A 44 -10.08 1.84 5.12
N GLN A 45 -9.83 1.18 6.25
CA GLN A 45 -9.03 1.73 7.34
C GLN A 45 -7.58 1.99 6.92
N ILE A 46 -6.94 1.06 6.21
CA ILE A 46 -5.57 1.22 5.69
C ILE A 46 -5.51 2.39 4.70
N LYS A 47 -6.43 2.45 3.71
CA LYS A 47 -6.50 3.56 2.76
C LYS A 47 -6.67 4.90 3.50
N SER A 48 -7.55 4.95 4.49
CA SER A 48 -7.78 6.15 5.30
C SER A 48 -6.54 6.58 6.07
N ASP A 49 -5.81 5.65 6.69
CA ASP A 49 -4.62 5.96 7.48
C ASP A 49 -3.48 6.50 6.58
N LEU A 50 -3.27 5.91 5.40
CA LEU A 50 -2.30 6.43 4.42
C LEU A 50 -2.63 7.87 4.00
N ILE A 51 -3.91 8.16 3.74
CA ILE A 51 -4.38 9.51 3.37
C ILE A 51 -4.17 10.50 4.51
N VAL A 52 -4.61 10.17 5.72
CA VAL A 52 -4.51 11.04 6.91
C VAL A 52 -3.04 11.36 7.22
N ARG A 53 -2.15 10.38 7.06
CA ARG A 53 -0.69 10.54 7.24
C ARG A 53 0.02 11.19 6.05
N LYS A 54 -0.70 11.52 4.97
CA LYS A 54 -0.18 12.09 3.73
C LYS A 54 0.92 11.23 3.09
N ILE A 55 0.78 9.91 3.18
CA ILE A 55 1.71 8.95 2.59
C ILE A 55 1.24 8.70 1.15
N PRO A 56 2.01 9.08 0.12
CA PRO A 56 1.66 8.77 -1.25
C PRO A 56 1.77 7.26 -1.49
N PHE A 57 0.79 6.66 -2.16
CA PHE A 57 0.79 5.22 -2.45
C PHE A 57 0.21 4.93 -3.82
N PHE A 58 0.60 3.79 -4.38
CA PHE A 58 0.05 3.25 -5.62
C PHE A 58 -0.86 2.07 -5.33
N ILE A 59 -2.03 2.02 -5.96
CA ILE A 59 -2.92 0.86 -5.84
C ILE A 59 -2.51 -0.21 -6.86
N LEU A 60 -2.38 -1.46 -6.42
CA LEU A 60 -2.11 -2.63 -7.25
C LEU A 60 -3.37 -3.50 -7.38
N SER A 61 -3.95 -3.55 -8.57
CA SER A 61 -5.11 -4.37 -8.92
C SER A 61 -4.85 -5.18 -10.20
N GLY A 62 -5.73 -6.13 -10.50
CA GLY A 62 -5.64 -7.08 -11.61
C GLY A 62 -4.98 -8.40 -11.22
N ASP A 63 -4.60 -9.17 -12.22
CA ASP A 63 -3.84 -10.41 -12.03
C ASP A 63 -2.39 -10.14 -11.59
N LEU A 64 -1.67 -11.20 -11.23
CA LEU A 64 -0.30 -11.12 -10.76
C LEU A 64 0.64 -10.42 -11.75
N ASN A 65 0.52 -10.70 -13.06
CA ASN A 65 1.39 -10.11 -14.07
C ASN A 65 1.11 -8.62 -14.24
N THR A 66 -0.17 -8.22 -14.19
CA THR A 66 -0.56 -6.81 -14.22
C THR A 66 0.09 -6.04 -13.06
N ARG A 67 0.03 -6.58 -11.83
CA ARG A 67 0.67 -5.95 -10.65
C ARG A 67 2.18 -5.86 -10.79
N ILE A 68 2.84 -6.95 -11.21
CA ILE A 68 4.30 -6.99 -11.42
C ILE A 68 4.74 -5.95 -12.45
N ASN A 69 4.03 -5.87 -13.58
CA ASN A 69 4.35 -4.93 -14.66
C ASN A 69 4.17 -3.48 -14.20
N PHE A 70 3.13 -3.20 -13.42
CA PHE A 70 2.93 -1.87 -12.83
C PHE A 70 4.08 -1.49 -11.89
N VAL A 71 4.45 -2.37 -10.96
CA VAL A 71 5.58 -2.13 -10.03
C VAL A 71 6.88 -1.91 -10.80
N LYS A 72 7.18 -2.75 -11.80
CA LYS A 72 8.37 -2.58 -12.67
C LYS A 72 8.39 -1.23 -13.37
N LYS A 73 7.23 -0.76 -13.88
CA LYS A 73 7.12 0.55 -14.53
C LYS A 73 7.48 1.69 -13.58
N ILE A 74 6.96 1.66 -12.35
CA ILE A 74 7.25 2.68 -11.33
C ILE A 74 8.73 2.61 -10.94
N LEU A 75 9.26 1.43 -10.64
CA LEU A 75 10.67 1.26 -10.25
C LEU A 75 11.65 1.69 -11.35
N LYS A 76 11.31 1.49 -12.63
CA LYS A 76 12.16 1.94 -13.75
C LYS A 76 12.26 3.46 -13.86
N ARG A 77 11.21 4.18 -13.44
CA ARG A 77 11.18 5.66 -13.41
C ARG A 77 11.71 6.21 -12.09
N TYR A 78 11.70 5.42 -11.02
CA TYR A 78 12.12 5.85 -9.70
C TYR A 78 13.61 6.20 -9.68
N GLN A 79 13.91 7.39 -9.19
CA GLN A 79 15.25 7.84 -8.91
C GLN A 79 15.30 8.37 -7.48
N LYS A 80 16.28 7.89 -6.71
CA LYS A 80 16.42 8.31 -5.31
C LYS A 80 16.62 9.82 -5.22
N TYR A 81 15.97 10.45 -4.25
CA TYR A 81 15.99 11.90 -4.00
C TYR A 81 15.33 12.78 -5.08
N HIS A 82 14.63 12.20 -6.06
CA HIS A 82 13.81 12.96 -7.01
C HIS A 82 12.40 13.19 -6.48
N ASN A 83 11.67 14.10 -7.14
CA ASN A 83 10.29 14.39 -6.77
C ASN A 83 9.40 13.18 -7.05
N LEU A 84 8.75 12.67 -5.99
CA LEU A 84 7.88 11.51 -6.11
C LEU A 84 6.64 11.79 -6.98
N LEU A 85 6.20 13.05 -7.08
CA LEU A 85 5.06 13.43 -7.92
C LEU A 85 5.31 13.12 -9.40
N ASP A 86 6.56 13.09 -9.84
CA ASP A 86 6.93 12.75 -11.23
C ASP A 86 6.62 11.29 -11.59
N LEU A 87 6.25 10.45 -10.60
CA LEU A 87 5.80 9.07 -10.83
C LEU A 87 4.28 8.95 -10.99
N PHE A 88 3.52 9.96 -10.57
CA PHE A 88 2.06 10.00 -10.67
C PHE A 88 1.55 10.68 -11.95
N PHE A 89 2.39 11.47 -12.62
CA PHE A 89 2.13 12.12 -13.91
C PHE A 89 2.96 11.48 -15.04
#